data_AF-A0A3C7WFW7-F1
#
_entry.id   AF-A0A3C7WFW7-F1
#
_cell.length_a   1.000
_cell.length_b   1.000
_cell.length_c   1.000
_cell.angle_alpha   90.00
_cell.angle_beta   90.00
_cell.angle_gamma   90.00
#
_symmetry.space_group_name_H-M   'P 1'
#
loop_
_entity.id
_entity.type
_entity.pdbx_description
1 polymer ?
#
loop_
_entity_poly.entity_id
_entity_poly.type
_entity_poly.pdbx_seq_one_letter_code
_entity_poly.pdbx_strand_id
1 'polypeptide(L)'
;MLRFITAAVLALCLPLAVSAQDNFKGGSFWAISSIATKPTRFDDYVGDISGLWRSQMEALKKDGKVLSYMMLSNVHPRDGEPDLWLMVEWASAAAMLDTPWEYYEELMEEMGEDEDDVEEAARDREELRTLMSSVLAREIMFKDDD
;
A
#
# COMPACT_ATOMS: atom_id res chain seq x y z
N MET A 1 42.45 -14.57 51.66
CA MET A 1 42.18 -16.02 51.54
C MET A 1 40.67 -16.23 51.49
N LEU A 2 40.17 -17.04 50.56
CA LEU A 2 38.81 -17.64 50.50
C LEU A 2 37.61 -16.69 50.35
N ARG A 3 36.54 -16.91 49.56
CA ARG A 3 36.22 -17.59 48.29
C ARG A 3 34.74 -17.21 48.02
N PHE A 4 34.43 -16.82 46.79
CA PHE A 4 33.15 -16.88 46.04
C PHE A 4 31.85 -17.34 46.76
N ILE A 5 30.78 -16.54 46.64
CA ILE A 5 29.40 -17.05 46.45
C ILE A 5 28.73 -16.27 45.30
N THR A 6 28.81 -16.91 44.15
CA THR A 6 27.95 -16.98 42.96
C THR A 6 26.67 -16.14 42.91
N ALA A 7 26.63 -15.24 41.93
CA ALA A 7 25.41 -14.71 41.34
C ALA A 7 24.70 -15.81 40.52
N ALA A 8 23.45 -16.11 40.86
CA ALA A 8 22.60 -16.99 40.07
C ALA A 8 21.85 -16.17 39.01
N VAL A 9 22.53 -15.89 37.88
CA VAL A 9 21.84 -15.47 36.65
C VAL A 9 21.36 -16.74 35.98
N LEU A 10 20.09 -17.08 36.14
CA LEU A 10 19.43 -18.14 35.37
C LEU A 10 19.23 -17.62 33.94
N ALA A 11 20.26 -17.77 33.12
CA ALA A 11 20.18 -17.57 31.67
C ALA A 11 19.30 -18.69 31.08
N LEU A 12 18.00 -18.41 30.95
CA LEU A 12 17.07 -19.24 30.22
C LEU A 12 17.37 -19.11 28.72
N CYS A 13 18.38 -19.84 28.23
CA CYS A 13 18.57 -20.05 26.79
C CYS A 13 17.46 -20.98 26.28
N LEU A 14 16.31 -20.41 25.92
CA LEU A 14 15.38 -21.08 25.03
C LEU A 14 16.01 -21.10 23.62
N PRO A 15 16.10 -22.26 22.96
CA PRO A 15 16.51 -22.29 21.57
C PRO A 15 15.42 -21.62 20.71
N LEU A 16 15.72 -20.43 20.20
CA LEU A 16 15.04 -19.86 19.03
C LEU A 16 15.50 -20.65 17.80
N ALA A 17 14.66 -21.56 17.33
CA ALA A 17 14.74 -22.05 15.96
C ALA A 17 13.39 -22.67 15.55
N VAL A 18 12.34 -21.84 15.48
CA VAL A 18 11.28 -22.12 14.51
C VAL A 18 11.84 -21.65 13.16
N SER A 19 12.60 -22.52 12.51
CA SER A 19 12.74 -22.44 11.06
C SER A 19 11.39 -22.87 10.50
N ALA A 20 10.48 -21.92 10.30
CA ALA A 20 9.37 -22.16 9.39
C ALA A 20 10.01 -22.47 8.04
N GLN A 21 9.92 -23.74 7.63
CA GLN A 21 10.36 -24.18 6.31
C GLN A 21 9.31 -23.72 5.30
N ASP A 22 9.14 -22.40 5.21
CA ASP A 22 8.19 -21.78 4.29
C ASP A 22 8.74 -22.03 2.89
N ASN A 23 7.96 -22.69 2.05
CA ASN A 23 8.24 -22.86 0.61
C ASN A 23 8.04 -21.55 -0.18
N PHE A 24 7.88 -20.43 0.52
CA PHE A 24 7.68 -19.11 -0.04
C PHE A 24 8.52 -18.05 0.69
N LYS A 25 8.71 -16.92 0.02
CA LYS A 25 9.29 -15.69 0.55
C LYS A 25 8.29 -14.55 0.36
N GLY A 26 8.18 -13.68 1.35
CA GLY A 26 7.32 -12.50 1.23
C GLY A 26 8.00 -11.39 0.43
N GLY A 27 7.31 -10.84 -0.54
CA GLY A 27 7.73 -9.70 -1.35
C GLY A 27 7.24 -8.35 -0.82
N SER A 28 6.95 -7.45 -1.76
CA SER A 28 6.43 -6.11 -1.52
C SER A 28 4.99 -6.11 -0.99
N PHE A 29 4.48 -4.93 -0.65
CA PHE A 29 3.13 -4.75 -0.14
C PHE A 29 2.27 -4.03 -1.17
N TRP A 30 0.99 -4.35 -1.23
CA TRP A 30 0.06 -3.82 -2.23
C TRP A 30 -1.17 -3.22 -1.57
N ALA A 31 -1.50 -1.99 -1.94
CA ALA A 31 -2.82 -1.42 -1.71
C ALA A 31 -3.64 -1.55 -3.01
N ILE A 32 -4.78 -2.24 -2.93
CA ILE A 32 -5.63 -2.57 -4.08
C ILE A 32 -7.02 -1.99 -3.84
N SER A 33 -7.40 -1.01 -4.65
CA SER A 33 -8.74 -0.44 -4.67
C SER A 33 -9.55 -1.05 -5.80
N SER A 34 -10.67 -1.70 -5.46
CA SER A 34 -11.64 -2.21 -6.42
C SER A 34 -12.70 -1.14 -6.67
N ILE A 35 -12.84 -0.76 -7.94
CA ILE A 35 -13.64 0.39 -8.36
C ILE A 35 -14.67 -0.07 -9.38
N ALA A 36 -15.92 0.37 -9.21
CA ALA A 36 -16.95 0.31 -10.23
C ALA A 36 -17.27 1.74 -10.66
N THR A 37 -16.92 2.11 -11.88
CA THR A 37 -17.27 3.42 -12.44
C THR A 37 -18.78 3.52 -12.69
N LYS A 38 -19.32 4.73 -12.59
CA LYS A 38 -20.72 4.99 -12.93
C LYS A 38 -20.91 4.82 -14.46
N PRO A 39 -22.15 4.59 -14.94
CA PRO A 39 -22.40 4.44 -16.37
C PRO A 39 -21.76 5.56 -17.18
N THR A 40 -20.97 5.18 -18.19
CA THR A 40 -20.24 6.08 -19.11
C THR A 40 -19.22 7.00 -18.45
N ARG A 41 -18.74 6.71 -17.23
CA ARG A 41 -17.76 7.55 -16.50
C ARG A 41 -16.35 6.96 -16.41
N PHE A 42 -16.07 5.87 -17.12
CA PHE A 42 -14.75 5.22 -17.04
C PHE A 42 -13.61 6.16 -17.43
N ASP A 43 -13.70 6.77 -18.62
CA ASP A 43 -12.67 7.69 -19.12
C ASP A 43 -12.56 8.95 -18.26
N ASP A 44 -13.69 9.46 -17.77
CA ASP A 44 -13.72 10.62 -16.86
C ASP A 44 -12.98 10.33 -15.55
N TYR A 45 -13.22 9.15 -14.96
CA TYR A 45 -12.54 8.72 -13.75
C TYR A 45 -11.04 8.53 -13.96
N VAL A 46 -10.64 7.87 -15.05
CA VAL A 46 -9.21 7.71 -15.39
C VAL A 46 -8.55 9.07 -15.64
N GLY A 47 -9.27 9.99 -16.29
CA GLY A 47 -8.84 11.36 -16.51
C GLY A 47 -8.59 12.12 -15.21
N ASP A 48 -9.52 12.06 -14.26
CA ASP A 48 -9.38 12.68 -12.92
C ASP A 48 -8.12 12.17 -12.19
N ILE A 49 -7.97 10.85 -12.03
CA ILE A 49 -6.81 10.31 -11.29
C ILE A 49 -5.48 10.45 -12.04
N SER A 50 -5.51 10.79 -13.34
CA SER A 50 -4.29 11.09 -14.10
C SER A 50 -3.62 12.40 -13.69
N GLY A 51 -4.36 13.29 -13.01
CA GLY A 51 -3.87 14.54 -12.46
C GLY A 51 -3.20 14.37 -11.10
N LEU A 52 -3.83 14.93 -10.05
CA LEU A 52 -3.28 15.01 -8.71
C LEU A 52 -2.82 13.66 -8.14
N TRP A 53 -3.67 12.63 -8.21
CA TRP A 53 -3.33 11.30 -7.68
C TRP A 53 -2.05 10.74 -8.28
N ARG A 54 -1.89 10.83 -9.60
CA ARG A 54 -0.69 10.34 -10.29
C ARG A 54 0.56 11.12 -9.87
N SER A 55 0.45 12.44 -9.74
CA SER A 55 1.56 13.29 -9.29
C SER A 55 2.01 12.92 -7.87
N GLN A 56 1.08 12.66 -6.95
CA GLN A 56 1.39 12.15 -5.61
C GLN A 56 2.13 10.81 -5.67
N MET A 57 1.68 9.88 -6.52
CA MET A 57 2.35 8.58 -6.67
C MET A 57 3.77 8.72 -7.22
N GLU A 58 4.02 9.65 -8.15
CA GLU A 58 5.38 9.91 -8.65
C GLU A 58 6.29 10.51 -7.58
N ALA A 59 5.77 11.38 -6.71
CA ALA A 59 6.54 11.91 -5.58
C ALA A 59 6.86 10.81 -4.54
N LEU A 60 5.88 10.01 -4.14
CA LEU A 60 6.08 8.86 -3.26
C LEU A 60 7.08 7.85 -3.83
N LYS A 61 7.10 7.67 -5.15
CA LYS A 61 8.09 6.85 -5.84
C LYS A 61 9.48 7.46 -5.78
N LYS A 62 9.61 8.76 -6.03
CA LYS A 62 10.88 9.49 -5.95
C LYS A 62 11.51 9.37 -4.56
N ASP A 63 10.69 9.34 -3.52
CA ASP A 63 11.12 9.20 -2.13
C ASP A 63 11.28 7.73 -1.67
N GLY A 64 11.11 6.78 -2.60
CA GLY A 64 11.30 5.36 -2.34
C GLY A 64 10.24 4.71 -1.44
N LYS A 65 9.10 5.38 -1.20
CA LYS A 65 7.99 4.80 -0.42
C LYS A 65 7.14 3.86 -1.28
N VAL A 66 6.87 4.27 -2.52
CA VAL A 66 6.16 3.48 -3.53
C VAL A 66 7.17 2.91 -4.53
N LEU A 67 7.06 1.63 -4.86
CA LEU A 67 7.89 0.98 -5.88
C LEU A 67 7.27 1.13 -7.27
N SER A 68 5.96 0.92 -7.36
CA SER A 68 5.20 1.00 -8.61
C SER A 68 3.73 1.30 -8.33
N TYR A 69 3.00 1.69 -9.39
CA TYR A 69 1.55 1.70 -9.39
C TYR A 69 1.05 1.27 -10.75
N MET A 70 -0.14 0.67 -10.81
CA MET A 70 -0.77 0.26 -12.06
C MET A 70 -2.28 0.26 -11.96
N MET A 71 -2.91 0.16 -13.13
CA MET A 71 -4.35 0.00 -13.27
C MET A 71 -4.64 -1.24 -14.12
N LEU A 72 -5.61 -2.03 -13.70
CA LEU A 72 -6.13 -3.14 -14.48
C LEU A 72 -7.60 -2.88 -14.77
N SER A 73 -7.98 -2.84 -16.05
CA SER A 73 -9.40 -2.83 -16.44
C SER A 73 -9.93 -4.26 -16.43
N ASN A 74 -11.07 -4.46 -15.78
CA ASN A 74 -11.82 -5.69 -15.88
C ASN A 74 -12.63 -5.68 -17.18
N VAL A 75 -12.10 -6.32 -18.21
CA VAL A 75 -12.73 -6.39 -19.54
C VAL A 75 -13.93 -7.36 -19.60
N HIS A 76 -14.22 -8.07 -18.51
CA HIS A 76 -15.35 -8.99 -18.40
C HIS A 76 -15.87 -9.04 -16.95
N PRO A 77 -16.43 -7.93 -16.42
CA PRO A 77 -16.91 -7.88 -15.05
C PRO A 77 -18.19 -8.70 -14.89
N ARG A 78 -18.25 -9.53 -13.86
CA ARG A 78 -19.49 -10.18 -13.42
C ARG A 78 -20.29 -9.24 -12.53
N ASP A 79 -21.56 -9.55 -12.31
CA ASP A 79 -22.39 -8.80 -11.37
C ASP A 79 -21.71 -8.73 -9.99
N GLY A 80 -21.53 -7.51 -9.48
CA GLY A 80 -20.87 -7.25 -8.21
C GLY A 80 -19.34 -7.23 -8.25
N GLU A 81 -18.73 -7.27 -9.43
CA GLU A 81 -17.28 -7.08 -9.61
C GLU A 81 -16.93 -5.66 -10.04
N PRO A 82 -15.71 -5.19 -9.70
CA PRO A 82 -15.20 -3.92 -10.20
C PRO A 82 -14.94 -3.96 -11.71
N ASP A 83 -15.02 -2.80 -12.36
CA ASP A 83 -14.56 -2.58 -13.73
C ASP A 83 -13.08 -2.13 -13.79
N LEU A 84 -12.51 -1.75 -12.64
CA LEU A 84 -11.14 -1.29 -12.51
C LEU A 84 -10.52 -1.71 -11.17
N TRP A 85 -9.26 -2.15 -11.19
CA TRP A 85 -8.40 -2.21 -10.02
C TRP A 85 -7.32 -1.13 -10.10
N LEU A 86 -7.25 -0.28 -9.09
CA LEU A 86 -6.17 0.68 -8.89
C LEU A 86 -5.21 0.12 -7.85
N MET A 87 -3.94 -0.04 -8.22
CA MET A 87 -2.97 -0.81 -7.43
C MET A 87 -1.72 0.03 -7.17
N VAL A 88 -1.28 0.06 -5.91
CA VAL A 88 -0.04 0.74 -5.48
C VAL A 88 0.85 -0.27 -4.75
N GLU A 89 2.08 -0.40 -5.22
CA GLU A 89 3.10 -1.26 -4.62
C GLU A 89 3.99 -0.43 -3.69
N TRP A 90 4.07 -0.82 -2.43
CA TRP A 90 4.80 -0.15 -1.38
C TRP A 90 6.11 -0.87 -1.07
N ALA A 91 7.15 -0.08 -0.79
CA ALA A 91 8.48 -0.58 -0.48
C ALA A 91 8.54 -1.36 0.84
N SER A 92 7.63 -1.08 1.77
CA SER A 92 7.51 -1.77 3.06
C SER A 92 6.14 -1.54 3.70
N ALA A 93 5.81 -2.35 4.71
CA ALA A 93 4.64 -2.11 5.55
C ALA A 93 4.70 -0.75 6.25
N ALA A 94 5.88 -0.32 6.71
CA ALA A 94 6.06 0.98 7.34
C ALA A 94 5.79 2.14 6.37
N ALA A 95 6.23 2.04 5.12
CA ALA A 95 5.91 3.04 4.10
C ALA A 95 4.39 3.12 3.85
N MET A 96 3.70 1.97 3.86
CA MET A 96 2.26 1.87 3.60
C MET A 96 1.38 2.31 4.78
N LEU A 97 1.81 2.07 6.02
CA LEU A 97 0.96 2.21 7.22
C LEU A 97 1.45 3.24 8.23
N ASP A 98 2.77 3.50 8.26
CA ASP A 98 3.43 4.27 9.32
C ASP A 98 4.12 5.54 8.76
N THR A 99 3.88 5.91 7.50
CA THR A 99 4.35 7.19 6.98
C THR A 99 3.67 8.31 7.79
N PRO A 100 4.43 9.21 8.44
CA PRO A 100 3.87 10.27 9.27
C PRO A 100 2.93 11.18 8.47
N TRP A 101 1.93 11.74 9.15
CA TRP A 101 0.98 12.64 8.51
C TRP A 101 1.67 13.92 7.99
N GLU A 102 2.66 14.40 8.72
CA GLU A 102 3.47 15.57 8.38
C GLU A 102 4.17 15.42 7.02
N TYR A 103 4.55 14.20 6.64
CA TYR A 103 5.12 13.95 5.31
C TYR A 103 4.09 14.21 4.20
N TYR A 104 2.83 13.82 4.40
CA TYR A 104 1.78 14.04 3.42
C TYR A 104 1.38 15.51 3.36
N GLU A 105 1.34 16.21 4.50
CA GLU A 105 1.12 17.66 4.55
C GLU A 105 2.21 18.42 3.77
N GLU A 106 3.48 18.12 4.02
CA GLU A 106 4.62 18.71 3.28
C GLU A 106 4.52 18.40 1.77
N LEU A 107 4.18 17.16 1.41
CA LEU A 107 4.01 16.77 0.02
C LEU A 107 2.90 17.57 -0.68
N MET A 108 1.76 17.77 -0.01
CA MET A 108 0.63 18.52 -0.57
C MET A 108 0.95 20.01 -0.69
N GLU A 109 1.65 20.59 0.29
CA GLU A 109 2.15 21.97 0.22
C GLU A 109 3.11 22.15 -0.96
N GLU A 110 4.05 21.23 -1.17
CA GLU A 110 4.97 21.26 -2.32
C GLU A 110 4.24 21.15 -3.66
N MET A 111 3.12 20.43 -3.69
CA MET A 111 2.25 20.29 -4.86
C MET A 111 1.34 21.50 -5.08
N GLY A 112 1.23 22.40 -4.10
CA GLY A 112 0.40 23.61 -4.17
C GLY A 112 -1.09 23.33 -4.07
N GLU A 113 -1.47 22.23 -3.42
CA GLU A 113 -2.85 21.79 -3.26
C GLU A 113 -3.38 22.21 -1.87
N ASP A 114 -4.59 22.76 -1.80
CA ASP A 114 -5.27 23.05 -0.54
C ASP A 114 -6.07 21.82 -0.08
N GLU A 115 -6.22 21.64 1.23
CA GLU A 115 -7.00 20.54 1.82
C GLU A 115 -8.46 20.56 1.36
N ASP A 116 -9.06 21.74 1.22
CA ASP A 116 -10.44 21.91 0.76
C ASP A 116 -10.62 21.40 -0.68
N ASP A 117 -9.68 21.71 -1.58
CA ASP A 117 -9.70 21.28 -2.99
C ASP A 117 -9.57 19.75 -3.10
N VAL A 118 -8.74 19.16 -2.24
CA VAL A 118 -8.52 17.70 -2.18
C VAL A 118 -9.77 16.98 -1.69
N GLU A 119 -10.44 17.53 -0.68
CA GLU A 119 -11.69 16.99 -0.16
C GLU A 119 -12.82 17.10 -1.20
N GLU A 120 -12.94 18.24 -1.88
CA GLU A 120 -13.89 18.44 -2.98
C GLU A 120 -13.64 17.43 -4.11
N ALA A 121 -12.39 17.27 -4.56
CA ALA A 121 -12.05 16.26 -5.56
C ALA A 121 -12.38 14.82 -5.10
N ALA A 122 -12.27 14.52 -3.80
CA ALA A 122 -12.67 13.23 -3.26
C ALA A 122 -14.19 13.02 -3.30
N ARG A 123 -14.98 14.06 -3.01
CA ARG A 123 -16.45 14.04 -3.12
C ARG A 123 -16.91 13.91 -4.57
N ASP A 124 -16.32 14.65 -5.49
CA ASP A 124 -16.68 14.61 -6.91
C ASP A 124 -16.47 13.23 -7.54
N ARG A 125 -15.47 12.47 -7.05
CA ARG A 125 -15.27 11.08 -7.47
C ARG A 125 -16.43 10.15 -7.13
N GLU A 126 -17.31 10.51 -6.19
CA GLU A 126 -18.53 9.74 -5.92
C GLU A 126 -19.53 9.79 -7.09
N GLU A 127 -19.49 10.88 -7.88
CA GLU A 127 -20.26 11.00 -9.12
C GLU A 127 -19.67 10.17 -10.27
N LEU A 128 -18.38 9.86 -10.19
CA LEU A 128 -17.66 9.12 -11.22
C LEU A 128 -17.60 7.62 -10.94
N ARG A 129 -17.59 7.21 -9.67
CA ARG A 129 -17.42 5.80 -9.28
C ARG A 129 -18.03 5.43 -7.93
N THR A 130 -18.00 4.13 -7.66
CA THR A 130 -18.20 3.54 -6.34
C THR A 130 -16.93 2.79 -5.94
N LEU A 131 -16.40 3.10 -4.74
CA LEU A 131 -15.34 2.29 -4.13
C LEU A 131 -15.98 1.00 -3.61
N MET A 132 -15.65 -0.14 -4.19
CA MET A 132 -16.24 -1.41 -3.79
C MET A 132 -15.50 -2.02 -2.61
N SER A 133 -14.17 -2.05 -2.67
CA SER A 133 -13.33 -2.58 -1.60
C SER A 133 -11.93 -1.98 -1.63
N SER A 134 -11.28 -2.01 -0.48
CA SER A 134 -9.85 -1.73 -0.32
C SER A 134 -9.19 -2.94 0.34
N VAL A 135 -8.09 -3.41 -0.26
CA VAL A 135 -7.33 -4.58 0.22
C VAL A 135 -5.88 -4.17 0.39
N LEU A 136 -5.31 -4.52 1.55
CA LEU A 136 -3.88 -4.47 1.79
C LEU A 136 -3.34 -5.90 1.72
N ALA A 137 -2.41 -6.15 0.82
CA ALA A 137 -1.85 -7.47 0.56
C ALA A 137 -0.32 -7.45 0.66
N ARG A 138 0.27 -8.63 0.88
CA ARG A 138 1.71 -8.84 0.74
C ARG A 138 1.94 -9.85 -0.37
N GLU A 139 2.88 -9.55 -1.26
CA GLU A 139 3.30 -10.47 -2.29
C GLU A 139 3.91 -11.74 -1.66
N ILE A 140 3.62 -12.89 -2.28
CA ILE A 140 4.19 -14.18 -1.91
C ILE A 140 4.85 -14.75 -3.16
N MET A 141 6.15 -15.01 -3.09
CA MET A 141 6.91 -15.65 -4.15
C MET A 141 7.32 -17.06 -3.69
N PHE A 142 7.36 -18.02 -4.62
CA PHE A 142 7.96 -19.32 -4.31
C PHE A 142 9.45 -19.17 -4.02
N LYS A 143 9.97 -20.02 -3.13
CA LYS A 143 11.42 -20.23 -3.04
C LYS A 143 11.80 -21.20 -4.15
N ASP A 144 12.78 -20.82 -4.95
CA ASP A 144 13.42 -21.75 -5.87
C ASP A 144 14.24 -22.74 -5.03
N ASP A 145 14.22 -24.01 -5.41
CA ASP A 145 15.12 -25.02 -4.84
C ASP A 145 16.50 -24.80 -5.48
N ASP A 146 17.46 -24.23 -4.73
CA ASP A 146 18.87 -24.16 -5.12
C ASP A 146 19.51 -25.57 -5.18
#